data_AF-A0A968MY17-F1
#
_entry.id   AF-A0A968MY17-F1
#
_cell.length_a   1.000
_cell.length_b   1.000
_cell.length_c   1.000
_cell.angle_alpha   90.00
_cell.angle_beta   90.00
_cell.angle_gamma   90.00
#
_symmetry.space_group_name_H-M   'P 1'
#
loop_
_entity.id
_entity.type
_entity.pdbx_description
1 polymer ?
#
loop_
_entity_poly.entity_id
_entity_poly.type
_entity_poly.pdbx_seq_one_letter_code
_entity_poly.pdbx_strand_id
1 'polypeptide(L)'
;MAKVLASGHQSNGRYYRSYNISFVEPWLGGKKRNSFQVSAYLSKMYNYNYNYFTGGNSGSSDEWYKVSGVSVGLGKMLKWPDDWFSLYNEVAYQLYSLNKYQISGFPFEDGTGKSNNISISTTLSRNSQDQTIYPRSGSNFSFSMQLTPPYSMFRSNNNLTPAEKYKFIEYYKWKFKANTYSKLMGNGVHDLVLSLGAQVGYLGMYNKKIGPSPFEGFQVGGSGMTGYQMYGTEVVALRGYEDQAFNDALKQRNLNMYVKYTMELRFPLTLQQSASIYGLGFLEAGNAWYDHSKFNPFSVYRSAGVGIRAFLPMFGLLGIDWGYGFDKLTGPSGNLGKGQFHFVIGQQF
;
A
#
# COMPACT_ATOMS: atom_id res chain seq x y z
N MET A 1 -12.65 -27.00 14.32
CA MET A 1 -12.32 -25.79 13.54
C MET A 1 -11.70 -24.78 14.49
N ALA A 2 -10.55 -24.23 14.16
CA ALA A 2 -9.81 -23.35 15.07
C ALA A 2 -10.17 -21.88 14.79
N LYS A 3 -10.68 -21.22 15.84
CA LYS A 3 -10.66 -19.76 15.94
C LYS A 3 -9.22 -19.32 16.15
N VAL A 4 -8.82 -18.25 15.51
CA VAL A 4 -7.45 -17.73 15.64
C VAL A 4 -7.51 -16.38 16.34
N LEU A 5 -6.79 -16.27 17.45
CA LEU A 5 -6.46 -15.00 18.08
C LEU A 5 -4.96 -14.77 17.86
N ALA A 6 -4.62 -13.67 17.22
CA ALA A 6 -3.25 -13.28 16.97
C ALA A 6 -2.99 -11.90 17.57
N SER A 7 -1.86 -11.76 18.25
CA SER A 7 -1.34 -10.47 18.72
C SER A 7 0.07 -10.28 18.19
N GLY A 8 0.34 -9.13 17.58
CA GLY A 8 1.66 -8.74 17.13
C GLY A 8 2.15 -7.49 17.87
N HIS A 9 3.46 -7.46 18.11
CA HIS A 9 4.14 -6.27 18.61
C HIS A 9 5.38 -6.03 17.75
N GLN A 10 5.53 -4.81 17.25
CA GLN A 10 6.72 -4.36 16.54
C GLN A 10 7.21 -3.08 17.19
N SER A 11 8.52 -3.00 17.43
CA SER A 11 9.16 -1.83 18.02
C SER A 11 10.50 -1.63 17.37
N ASN A 12 10.80 -0.39 17.01
CA ASN A 12 12.15 0.01 16.64
C ASN A 12 12.60 1.13 17.58
N GLY A 13 12.91 0.71 18.81
CA GLY A 13 13.39 1.56 19.88
C GLY A 13 12.42 2.67 20.29
N ARG A 14 12.92 3.91 20.24
CA ARG A 14 12.15 5.11 20.59
C ARG A 14 11.37 5.69 19.43
N TYR A 15 11.66 5.29 18.19
CA TYR A 15 11.11 5.92 16.99
C TYR A 15 9.70 5.46 16.65
N TYR A 16 9.48 4.14 16.62
CA TYR A 16 8.22 3.54 16.16
C TYR A 16 7.82 2.37 17.03
N ARG A 17 6.53 2.30 17.37
CA ARG A 17 5.90 1.19 18.09
C ARG A 17 4.54 0.90 17.50
N SER A 18 4.27 -0.37 17.18
CA SER A 18 2.94 -0.83 16.83
C SER A 18 2.51 -2.06 17.61
N TYR A 19 1.23 -2.09 17.90
CA TYR A 19 0.51 -3.16 18.57
C TYR A 19 -0.69 -3.51 17.69
N ASN A 20 -0.88 -4.78 17.40
CA ASN A 20 -2.04 -5.25 16.66
C ASN A 20 -2.61 -6.49 17.35
N ILE A 21 -3.93 -6.53 17.48
CA ILE A 21 -4.68 -7.68 17.97
C ILE A 21 -5.74 -7.98 16.93
N SER A 22 -5.86 -9.24 16.54
CA SER A 22 -6.83 -9.69 15.55
C SER A 22 -7.43 -11.02 15.95
N PHE A 23 -8.73 -11.15 15.79
CA PHE A 23 -9.50 -12.35 15.98
C PHE A 23 -10.13 -12.73 14.63
N VAL A 24 -9.99 -14.00 14.25
CA VAL A 24 -10.55 -14.54 13.00
C VAL A 24 -11.33 -15.82 13.31
N GLU A 25 -12.61 -15.82 12.92
CA GLU A 25 -13.47 -16.99 12.83
C GLU A 25 -13.66 -17.35 11.35
N PRO A 26 -12.93 -18.34 10.80
CA PRO A 26 -12.94 -18.62 9.37
C PRO A 26 -14.24 -19.28 8.84
N TRP A 27 -15.08 -19.82 9.73
CA TRP A 27 -16.29 -20.57 9.37
C TRP A 27 -17.50 -20.12 10.17
N LEU A 28 -17.81 -18.83 10.13
CA LEU A 28 -19.01 -18.28 10.77
C LEU A 28 -20.27 -18.98 10.20
N GLY A 29 -20.98 -19.72 11.07
CA GLY A 29 -22.14 -20.54 10.71
C GLY A 29 -21.83 -22.00 10.29
N GLY A 30 -20.58 -22.44 10.41
CA GLY A 30 -20.14 -23.86 10.41
C GLY A 30 -20.16 -24.60 9.07
N LYS A 31 -21.05 -24.24 8.12
CA LYS A 31 -21.24 -24.99 6.86
C LYS A 31 -20.48 -24.43 5.66
N LYS A 32 -20.16 -23.13 5.66
CA LYS A 32 -19.49 -22.44 4.55
C LYS A 32 -18.35 -21.59 5.07
N ARG A 33 -17.32 -21.39 4.25
CA ARG A 33 -16.18 -20.51 4.54
C ARG A 33 -16.63 -19.05 4.50
N ASN A 34 -17.25 -18.61 5.59
CA ASN A 34 -17.56 -17.22 5.87
C ASN A 34 -16.60 -16.76 6.96
N SER A 35 -15.63 -15.93 6.62
CA SER A 35 -14.67 -15.43 7.60
C SER A 35 -15.23 -14.20 8.31
N PHE A 36 -15.31 -14.25 9.63
CA PHE A 36 -15.55 -13.08 10.46
C PHE A 36 -14.23 -12.65 11.09
N GLN A 37 -13.93 -11.35 11.02
CA GLN A 37 -12.68 -10.79 11.48
C GLN A 37 -12.95 -9.57 12.36
N VAL A 38 -12.25 -9.48 13.48
CA VAL A 38 -12.23 -8.29 14.34
C VAL A 38 -10.78 -7.95 14.58
N SER A 39 -10.38 -6.72 14.33
CA SER A 39 -9.01 -6.28 14.56
C SER A 39 -8.98 -4.93 15.24
N ALA A 40 -7.97 -4.74 16.09
CA ALA A 40 -7.65 -3.48 16.73
C ALA A 40 -6.15 -3.27 16.62
N TYR A 41 -5.76 -2.04 16.31
CA TYR A 41 -4.34 -1.70 16.19
C TYR A 41 -4.07 -0.31 16.73
N LEU A 42 -2.85 -0.16 17.23
CA LEU A 42 -2.30 1.08 17.72
C LEU A 42 -0.89 1.22 17.16
N SER A 43 -0.63 2.29 16.46
CA SER A 43 0.69 2.68 16.00
C SER A 43 1.04 4.05 16.53
N LYS A 44 2.27 4.22 17.01
CA LYS A 44 2.81 5.50 17.45
C LYS A 44 4.22 5.66 16.89
N MET A 45 4.43 6.79 16.24
CA MET A 45 5.72 7.21 15.70
C MET A 45 6.10 8.56 16.31
N TYR A 46 7.37 8.73 16.63
CA TYR A 46 7.93 9.99 17.10
C TYR A 46 8.70 10.67 15.99
N ASN A 47 8.73 12.01 16.02
CA ASN A 47 9.56 12.74 15.07
C ASN A 47 11.03 12.58 15.45
N TYR A 48 11.87 12.19 14.50
CA TYR A 48 13.30 12.03 14.72
C TYR A 48 14.03 12.70 13.56
N ASN A 49 14.19 14.01 13.69
CA ASN A 49 15.03 14.79 12.81
C ASN A 49 16.50 14.52 13.14
N TYR A 50 17.17 13.79 12.27
CA TYR A 50 18.62 13.62 12.31
C TYR A 50 19.25 14.82 11.58
N ASN A 51 19.96 15.67 12.31
CA ASN A 51 20.66 16.80 11.70
C ASN A 51 22.06 16.36 11.25
N TYR A 52 22.21 16.11 9.96
CA TYR A 52 23.48 15.67 9.34
C TYR A 52 24.62 16.69 9.47
N PHE A 53 24.32 17.98 9.70
CA PHE A 53 25.34 19.03 9.80
C PHE A 53 25.87 19.21 11.22
N THR A 54 25.05 18.96 12.24
CA THR A 54 25.46 19.12 13.65
C THR A 54 25.77 17.80 14.35
N GLY A 55 25.58 16.65 13.68
CA GLY A 55 25.78 15.31 14.26
C GLY A 55 24.85 15.02 15.45
N GLY A 56 23.79 15.82 15.61
CA GLY A 56 22.90 15.81 16.77
C GLY A 56 21.49 15.36 16.40
N ASN A 57 20.87 14.63 17.32
CA ASN A 57 19.45 14.28 17.24
C ASN A 57 18.62 15.41 17.86
N SER A 58 17.76 16.04 17.08
CA SER A 58 16.79 17.03 17.55
C SER A 58 15.37 16.44 17.64
N GLY A 59 15.24 15.12 17.77
CA GLY A 59 13.96 14.46 17.98
C GLY A 59 13.47 14.62 19.42
N SER A 60 12.36 15.35 19.63
CA SER A 60 11.70 15.43 20.93
C SER A 60 10.73 14.25 21.11
N SER A 61 10.71 13.62 22.30
CA SER A 61 9.66 12.66 22.68
C SER A 61 8.26 13.28 22.73
N ASP A 62 8.16 14.61 22.65
CA ASP A 62 6.90 15.32 22.70
C ASP A 62 6.23 15.42 21.33
N GLU A 63 6.95 15.19 20.23
CA GLU A 63 6.41 15.22 18.86
C GLU A 63 6.03 13.82 18.40
N TRP A 64 4.74 13.58 18.14
CA TRP A 64 4.29 12.24 17.76
C TRP A 64 3.10 12.20 16.80
N TYR A 65 3.09 11.15 16.01
CA TYR A 65 2.00 10.71 15.14
C TYR A 65 1.45 9.38 15.67
N LYS A 66 0.17 9.35 16.05
CA LYS A 66 -0.48 8.16 16.59
C LYS A 66 -1.70 7.82 15.77
N VAL A 67 -1.83 6.55 15.39
CA VAL A 67 -3.01 6.01 14.74
C VAL A 67 -3.57 4.88 15.58
N SER A 68 -4.86 4.96 15.88
CA SER A 68 -5.60 3.93 16.60
C SER A 68 -6.78 3.51 15.75
N GLY A 69 -6.99 2.22 15.56
CA GLY A 69 -8.10 1.75 14.75
C GLY A 69 -8.72 0.47 15.25
N VAL A 70 -9.99 0.29 14.94
CA VAL A 70 -10.76 -0.93 15.15
C VAL A 70 -11.54 -1.21 13.87
N SER A 71 -11.57 -2.47 13.45
CA SER A 71 -12.29 -2.90 12.25
C SER A 71 -12.99 -4.22 12.48
N VAL A 72 -14.13 -4.36 11.81
CA VAL A 72 -14.93 -5.58 11.78
C VAL A 72 -15.20 -5.94 10.32
N GLY A 73 -14.84 -7.16 9.95
CA GLY A 73 -14.87 -7.66 8.59
C GLY A 73 -15.67 -8.95 8.45
N LEU A 74 -16.36 -9.08 7.31
CA LEU A 74 -17.09 -10.27 6.88
C LEU A 74 -16.66 -10.63 5.46
N GLY A 75 -16.02 -11.78 5.32
CA GLY A 75 -15.60 -12.38 4.07
C GLY A 75 -16.45 -13.59 3.70
N LYS A 76 -16.74 -13.75 2.42
CA LYS A 76 -17.53 -14.85 1.88
C LYS A 76 -17.01 -15.27 0.51
N MET A 77 -16.84 -16.57 0.31
CA MET A 77 -16.64 -17.12 -1.03
C MET A 77 -17.96 -17.09 -1.80
N LEU A 78 -17.94 -16.51 -2.99
CA LEU A 78 -19.07 -16.47 -3.90
C LEU A 78 -19.07 -17.74 -4.76
N LYS A 79 -20.26 -18.21 -5.14
CA LYS A 79 -20.42 -19.34 -6.08
C LYS A 79 -20.70 -18.89 -7.52
N TRP A 80 -21.05 -17.61 -7.66
CA TRP A 80 -21.35 -16.98 -8.92
C TRP A 80 -20.59 -15.65 -8.93
N PRO A 81 -19.87 -15.31 -10.02
CA PRO A 81 -19.82 -16.01 -11.30
C PRO A 81 -19.05 -17.34 -11.34
N ASP A 82 -18.04 -17.54 -10.47
CA ASP A 82 -17.31 -18.80 -10.30
C ASP A 82 -16.84 -18.99 -8.84
N ASP A 83 -16.27 -20.15 -8.50
CA ASP A 83 -15.83 -20.52 -7.13
C ASP A 83 -14.49 -19.86 -6.71
N TRP A 84 -13.82 -19.12 -7.60
CA TRP A 84 -12.61 -18.35 -7.27
C TRP A 84 -12.93 -16.94 -6.79
N PHE A 85 -14.19 -16.51 -6.85
CA PHE A 85 -14.61 -15.21 -6.36
C PHE A 85 -14.78 -15.20 -4.84
N SER A 86 -14.29 -14.14 -4.21
CA SER A 86 -14.53 -13.82 -2.81
C SER A 86 -14.94 -12.38 -2.65
N LEU A 87 -15.89 -12.14 -1.75
CA LEU A 87 -16.36 -10.84 -1.35
C LEU A 87 -15.97 -10.60 0.11
N TYR A 88 -15.32 -9.48 0.39
CA TYR A 88 -14.97 -9.04 1.73
C TYR A 88 -15.56 -7.66 1.98
N ASN A 89 -16.30 -7.51 3.07
CA ASN A 89 -16.84 -6.23 3.52
C ASN A 89 -16.28 -5.91 4.89
N GLU A 90 -15.89 -4.67 5.12
CA GLU A 90 -15.31 -4.22 6.37
C GLU A 90 -15.84 -2.86 6.76
N VAL A 91 -16.13 -2.70 8.04
CA VAL A 91 -16.37 -1.40 8.66
C VAL A 91 -15.20 -1.11 9.59
N ALA A 92 -14.55 0.03 9.38
CA ALA A 92 -13.37 0.42 10.12
C ALA A 92 -13.52 1.83 10.68
N TYR A 93 -13.10 2.00 11.93
CA TYR A 93 -12.90 3.29 12.56
C TYR A 93 -11.42 3.50 12.83
N GLN A 94 -10.87 4.63 12.41
CA GLN A 94 -9.48 5.00 12.61
C GLN A 94 -9.41 6.44 13.13
N LEU A 95 -8.59 6.65 14.15
CA LEU A 95 -8.31 7.95 14.75
C LEU A 95 -6.85 8.30 14.50
N TYR A 96 -6.62 9.33 13.70
CA TYR A 96 -5.32 9.96 13.54
C TYR A 96 -5.16 11.06 14.57
N SER A 97 -4.10 11.02 15.36
CA SER A 97 -3.77 12.03 16.35
C SER A 97 -2.33 12.49 16.12
N LEU A 98 -2.16 13.79 15.96
CA LEU A 98 -0.88 14.46 15.78
C LEU A 98 -0.65 15.40 16.97
N ASN A 99 0.59 15.43 17.46
CA ASN A 99 1.02 16.40 18.47
C ASN A 99 2.37 16.96 18.06
N LYS A 100 2.40 18.26 17.69
CA LYS A 100 3.57 18.97 17.17
C LYS A 100 4.34 18.19 16.09
N TYR A 101 3.65 17.30 15.39
CA TYR A 101 4.21 16.44 14.36
C TYR A 101 3.91 17.08 13.01
N GLN A 102 4.84 17.91 12.54
CA GLN A 102 4.68 18.63 11.28
C GLN A 102 4.93 17.68 10.11
N ILE A 103 3.88 17.39 9.36
CA ILE A 103 3.97 16.71 8.07
C ILE A 103 3.90 17.81 7.01
N SER A 104 4.94 17.94 6.20
CA SER A 104 4.93 18.91 5.10
C SER A 104 3.76 18.60 4.16
N GLY A 105 2.99 19.63 3.80
CA GLY A 105 1.82 19.50 2.93
C GLY A 105 0.52 19.03 3.62
N PHE A 106 0.54 18.81 4.94
CA PHE A 106 -0.67 18.59 5.74
C PHE A 106 -1.34 19.91 6.17
N PRO A 107 -2.66 19.89 6.41
CA PRO A 107 -3.43 21.08 6.73
C PRO A 107 -3.30 21.56 8.20
N PHE A 108 -2.64 20.79 9.08
CA PHE A 108 -2.44 21.17 10.48
C PHE A 108 -1.14 21.97 10.63
N GLU A 109 -1.24 23.30 10.57
CA GLU A 109 -0.09 24.22 10.60
C GLU A 109 0.79 24.04 11.86
N ASP A 110 0.15 23.86 13.03
CA ASP A 110 0.85 23.63 14.31
C ASP A 110 1.27 22.16 14.53
N GLY A 111 1.13 21.30 13.52
CA GLY A 111 1.42 19.86 13.61
C GLY A 111 0.56 19.12 14.66
N THR A 112 -0.51 19.73 15.13
CA THR A 112 -1.36 19.22 16.21
C THR A 112 -2.81 19.12 15.73
N GLY A 113 -3.41 17.95 15.88
CA GLY A 113 -4.76 17.72 15.37
C GLY A 113 -5.27 16.31 15.62
N LYS A 114 -6.60 16.16 15.55
CA LYS A 114 -7.27 14.86 15.62
C LYS A 114 -8.23 14.71 14.45
N SER A 115 -8.11 13.62 13.71
CA SER A 115 -8.94 13.32 12.55
C SER A 115 -9.57 11.94 12.69
N ASN A 116 -10.87 11.87 12.54
CA ASN A 116 -11.67 10.65 12.63
C ASN A 116 -11.96 10.15 11.21
N ASN A 117 -11.70 8.88 10.98
CA ASN A 117 -12.02 8.19 9.73
C ASN A 117 -12.95 7.02 10.04
N ILE A 118 -14.18 7.09 9.54
CA ILE A 118 -15.12 5.98 9.56
C ILE A 118 -15.27 5.57 8.11
N SER A 119 -14.85 4.36 7.78
CA SER A 119 -14.87 3.86 6.42
C SER A 119 -15.57 2.51 6.31
N ILE A 120 -16.25 2.34 5.19
CA ILE A 120 -16.83 1.08 4.76
C ILE A 120 -16.06 0.65 3.52
N SER A 121 -15.44 -0.52 3.59
CA SER A 121 -14.64 -1.09 2.52
C SER A 121 -15.32 -2.34 1.98
N THR A 122 -15.47 -2.44 0.67
CA THR A 122 -15.91 -3.65 -0.04
C THR A 122 -14.83 -4.05 -1.02
N THR A 123 -14.34 -5.28 -0.92
CA THR A 123 -13.35 -5.87 -1.82
C THR A 123 -13.94 -7.10 -2.51
N LEU A 124 -14.00 -7.06 -3.83
CA LEU A 124 -14.30 -8.20 -4.68
C LEU A 124 -12.99 -8.69 -5.27
N SER A 125 -12.63 -9.95 -5.03
CA SER A 125 -11.43 -10.56 -5.60
C SER A 125 -11.73 -11.88 -6.26
N ARG A 126 -10.94 -12.23 -7.27
CA ARG A 126 -10.96 -13.52 -7.95
C ARG A 126 -9.55 -14.06 -8.03
N ASN A 127 -9.28 -15.16 -7.35
CA ASN A 127 -7.95 -15.78 -7.35
C ASN A 127 -8.02 -17.21 -7.91
N SER A 128 -7.51 -17.39 -9.13
CA SER A 128 -7.44 -18.65 -9.85
C SER A 128 -5.98 -19.08 -10.10
N GLN A 129 -5.03 -18.59 -9.31
CA GLN A 129 -3.62 -18.96 -9.42
C GLN A 129 -3.43 -20.44 -9.08
N ASP A 130 -2.57 -21.12 -9.84
CA ASP A 130 -2.25 -22.53 -9.61
C ASP A 130 -1.43 -22.76 -8.33
N GLN A 131 -0.53 -21.84 -7.99
CA GLN A 131 0.27 -21.88 -6.76
C GLN A 131 0.64 -20.49 -6.26
N THR A 132 0.86 -20.36 -4.94
CA THR A 132 1.07 -19.05 -4.28
C THR A 132 2.45 -18.45 -4.52
N ILE A 133 3.51 -19.25 -4.42
CA ILE A 133 4.90 -18.75 -4.38
C ILE A 133 5.42 -18.42 -5.79
N TYR A 134 5.18 -19.31 -6.75
CA TYR A 134 5.61 -19.16 -8.14
C TYR A 134 4.46 -19.48 -9.10
N PRO A 135 3.37 -18.67 -9.17
CA PRO A 135 2.25 -18.98 -10.05
C PRO A 135 2.71 -19.14 -11.49
N ARG A 136 2.34 -20.25 -12.16
CA ARG A 136 2.69 -20.51 -13.58
C ARG A 136 1.53 -20.26 -14.50
N SER A 137 0.31 -20.30 -13.97
CA SER A 137 -0.92 -20.10 -14.72
C SER A 137 -2.00 -19.48 -13.84
N GLY A 138 -3.00 -18.90 -14.50
CA GLY A 138 -4.15 -18.31 -13.84
C GLY A 138 -4.00 -16.80 -13.59
N SER A 139 -4.82 -16.29 -12.70
CA SER A 139 -5.00 -14.85 -12.51
C SER A 139 -5.39 -14.50 -11.09
N ASN A 140 -5.05 -13.29 -10.67
CA ASN A 140 -5.47 -12.71 -9.41
C ASN A 140 -5.97 -11.29 -9.67
N PHE A 141 -7.27 -11.10 -9.56
CA PHE A 141 -7.94 -9.81 -9.70
C PHE A 141 -8.48 -9.37 -8.35
N SER A 142 -8.38 -8.08 -8.06
CA SER A 142 -8.94 -7.48 -6.85
C SER A 142 -9.42 -6.07 -7.16
N PHE A 143 -10.66 -5.81 -6.77
CA PHE A 143 -11.29 -4.51 -6.81
C PHE A 143 -11.73 -4.14 -5.41
N SER A 144 -11.18 -3.06 -4.87
CA SER A 144 -11.52 -2.53 -3.56
C SER A 144 -12.12 -1.14 -3.68
N MET A 145 -13.24 -0.93 -3.00
CA MET A 145 -13.93 0.33 -2.88
C MET A 145 -14.02 0.67 -1.39
N GLN A 146 -13.53 1.83 -1.00
CA GLN A 146 -13.59 2.33 0.37
C GLN A 146 -14.31 3.68 0.37
N LEU A 147 -15.36 3.77 1.16
CA LEU A 147 -16.20 4.97 1.26
C LEU A 147 -16.20 5.47 2.69
N THR A 148 -16.15 6.79 2.86
CA THR A 148 -16.50 7.42 4.13
C THR A 148 -17.79 8.23 3.98
N PRO A 149 -18.53 8.51 5.07
CA PRO A 149 -19.69 9.39 5.00
C PRO A 149 -19.32 10.80 4.50
N PRO A 150 -20.14 11.42 3.64
CA PRO A 150 -19.88 12.77 3.12
C PRO A 150 -20.27 13.85 4.14
N TYR A 151 -19.47 13.99 5.21
CA TYR A 151 -19.76 14.88 6.34
C TYR A 151 -20.03 16.34 5.94
N SER A 152 -19.44 16.82 4.84
CA SER A 152 -19.66 18.18 4.33
C SER A 152 -21.07 18.43 3.80
N MET A 153 -21.81 17.41 3.39
CA MET A 153 -23.21 17.56 2.97
C MET A 153 -24.13 17.87 4.16
N PHE A 154 -23.73 17.48 5.38
CA PHE A 154 -24.50 17.68 6.60
C PHE A 154 -24.08 18.93 7.39
N ARG A 155 -23.13 19.72 6.86
CA ARG A 155 -22.60 20.92 7.52
C ARG A 155 -23.19 22.18 6.90
N SER A 156 -23.68 23.10 7.75
CA SER A 156 -24.27 24.37 7.30
C SER A 156 -23.26 25.49 7.08
N ASN A 157 -22.01 25.36 7.56
CA ASN A 157 -20.95 26.36 7.41
C ASN A 157 -19.70 25.74 6.75
N ASN A 158 -19.13 26.45 5.76
CA ASN A 158 -17.97 26.02 4.99
C ASN A 158 -16.68 26.81 5.33
N ASN A 159 -16.76 27.90 6.11
CA ASN A 159 -15.60 28.62 6.61
C ASN A 159 -15.15 28.02 7.94
N LEU A 160 -14.43 26.90 7.84
CA LEU A 160 -13.92 26.16 8.99
C LEU A 160 -12.40 26.27 9.04
N THR A 161 -11.85 26.27 10.25
CA THR A 161 -10.41 26.12 10.43
C THR A 161 -9.97 24.76 9.84
N PRO A 162 -8.70 24.60 9.42
CA PRO A 162 -8.21 23.32 8.92
C PRO A 162 -8.45 22.15 9.90
N ALA A 163 -8.36 22.42 11.21
CA ALA A 163 -8.60 21.41 12.24
C ALA A 163 -10.06 20.93 12.27
N GLU A 164 -11.01 21.85 12.16
CA GLU A 164 -12.45 21.54 12.09
C GLU A 164 -12.84 20.90 10.76
N LYS A 165 -12.21 21.35 9.67
CA LYS A 165 -12.43 20.85 8.33
C LYS A 165 -12.12 19.36 8.22
N TYR A 166 -10.97 18.94 8.76
CA TYR A 166 -10.47 17.55 8.70
C TYR A 166 -10.73 16.73 9.98
N LYS A 167 -11.52 17.26 10.94
CA LYS A 167 -11.95 16.51 12.13
C LYS A 167 -12.63 15.19 11.75
N PHE A 168 -13.41 15.19 10.68
CA PHE A 168 -13.98 14.00 10.06
C PHE A 168 -13.54 13.93 8.60
N ILE A 169 -12.84 12.86 8.25
CA ILE A 169 -12.23 12.68 6.94
C ILE A 169 -13.29 12.18 5.96
N GLU A 170 -13.41 12.85 4.82
CA GLU A 170 -14.35 12.51 3.75
C GLU A 170 -13.63 12.18 2.44
N TYR A 171 -13.84 10.98 1.90
CA TYR A 171 -13.32 10.55 0.60
C TYR A 171 -14.04 9.30 0.09
N TYR A 172 -13.82 9.00 -1.18
CA TYR A 172 -14.04 7.68 -1.76
C TYR A 172 -12.75 7.22 -2.42
N LYS A 173 -12.38 5.96 -2.23
CA LYS A 173 -11.13 5.39 -2.73
C LYS A 173 -11.41 4.10 -3.50
N TRP A 174 -10.87 4.02 -4.70
CA TRP A 174 -10.95 2.85 -5.57
C TRP A 174 -9.55 2.30 -5.77
N LYS A 175 -9.42 0.97 -5.69
CA LYS A 175 -8.19 0.27 -6.03
C LYS A 175 -8.52 -0.91 -6.91
N PHE A 176 -7.79 -1.02 -8.01
CA PHE A 176 -7.86 -2.15 -8.91
C PHE A 176 -6.48 -2.77 -9.02
N LYS A 177 -6.40 -4.09 -8.84
CA LYS A 177 -5.18 -4.88 -9.03
C LYS A 177 -5.53 -6.08 -9.91
N ALA A 178 -4.72 -6.31 -10.93
CA ALA A 178 -4.92 -7.36 -11.91
C ALA A 178 -3.57 -8.00 -12.25
N ASN A 179 -3.38 -9.24 -11.83
CA ASN A 179 -2.19 -10.01 -12.17
C ASN A 179 -2.60 -11.25 -12.96
N THR A 180 -1.90 -11.55 -14.05
CA THR A 180 -2.11 -12.74 -14.88
C THR A 180 -0.78 -13.44 -15.09
N TYR A 181 -0.79 -14.76 -15.03
CA TYR A 181 0.38 -15.61 -15.15
C TYR A 181 0.18 -16.57 -16.32
N SER A 182 1.19 -16.71 -17.16
CA SER A 182 1.15 -17.60 -18.31
C SER A 182 2.51 -18.27 -18.49
N LYS A 183 2.51 -19.60 -18.46
CA LYS A 183 3.67 -20.41 -18.83
C LYS A 183 3.92 -20.23 -20.33
N LEU A 184 5.10 -19.75 -20.68
CA LEU A 184 5.52 -19.59 -22.07
C LEU A 184 6.19 -20.87 -22.60
N MET A 185 7.11 -21.45 -21.82
CA MET A 185 7.93 -22.60 -22.21
C MET A 185 8.31 -23.44 -20.98
N GLY A 186 8.67 -24.71 -21.17
CA GLY A 186 9.29 -25.55 -20.14
C GLY A 186 8.59 -26.89 -19.88
N ASN A 187 9.27 -27.75 -19.13
CA ASN A 187 8.91 -29.16 -18.93
C ASN A 187 8.34 -29.46 -17.52
N GLY A 188 7.84 -28.45 -16.79
CA GLY A 188 7.25 -28.62 -15.46
C GLY A 188 8.23 -28.40 -14.29
N VAL A 189 9.55 -28.47 -14.54
CA VAL A 189 10.59 -28.14 -13.55
C VAL A 189 11.13 -26.73 -13.79
N HIS A 190 11.53 -26.45 -15.03
CA HIS A 190 12.04 -25.15 -15.48
C HIS A 190 11.02 -24.47 -16.39
N ASP A 191 9.91 -24.01 -15.81
CA ASP A 191 8.86 -23.32 -16.55
C ASP A 191 9.16 -21.81 -16.61
N LEU A 192 9.39 -21.29 -17.81
CA LEU A 192 9.49 -19.86 -18.05
C LEU A 192 8.08 -19.25 -18.00
N VAL A 193 7.87 -18.29 -17.10
CA VAL A 193 6.54 -17.70 -16.85
C VAL A 193 6.55 -16.21 -17.17
N LEU A 194 5.56 -15.78 -17.95
CA LEU A 194 5.21 -14.38 -18.12
C LEU A 194 4.20 -13.98 -17.04
N SER A 195 4.52 -12.92 -16.30
CA SER A 195 3.65 -12.29 -15.33
C SER A 195 3.30 -10.89 -15.82
N LEU A 196 2.01 -10.65 -16.06
CA LEU A 196 1.48 -9.33 -16.39
C LEU A 196 0.71 -8.77 -15.19
N GLY A 197 0.94 -7.50 -14.87
CA GLY A 197 0.37 -6.82 -13.73
C GLY A 197 -0.13 -5.43 -14.11
N ALA A 198 -1.30 -5.06 -13.61
CA ALA A 198 -1.83 -3.71 -13.67
C ALA A 198 -2.38 -3.34 -12.29
N GLN A 199 -2.06 -2.14 -11.83
CA GLN A 199 -2.54 -1.57 -10.58
C GLN A 199 -2.98 -0.13 -10.81
N VAL A 200 -4.15 0.22 -10.32
CA VAL A 200 -4.70 1.57 -10.40
C VAL A 200 -5.26 1.93 -9.04
N GLY A 201 -4.93 3.13 -8.56
CA GLY A 201 -5.52 3.71 -7.37
C GLY A 201 -6.09 5.07 -7.66
N TYR A 202 -7.26 5.36 -7.11
CA TYR A 202 -7.94 6.63 -7.23
C TYR A 202 -8.57 7.02 -5.90
N LEU A 203 -8.12 8.13 -5.32
CA LEU A 203 -8.66 8.73 -4.11
C LEU A 203 -9.41 10.02 -4.49
N GLY A 204 -10.74 9.95 -4.56
CA GLY A 204 -11.58 11.09 -4.88
C GLY A 204 -12.07 11.85 -3.66
N MET A 205 -12.56 13.06 -3.93
CA MET A 205 -13.18 13.94 -2.94
C MET A 205 -14.67 14.13 -3.23
N TYR A 206 -15.50 14.21 -2.19
CA TYR A 206 -16.93 14.52 -2.35
C TYR A 206 -17.15 16.02 -2.62
N ASN A 207 -16.44 16.89 -1.90
CA ASN A 207 -16.60 18.33 -1.99
C ASN A 207 -15.29 19.01 -2.42
N LYS A 208 -15.30 19.63 -3.62
CA LYS A 208 -14.15 20.35 -4.17
C LYS A 208 -13.69 21.54 -3.32
N LYS A 209 -14.59 22.15 -2.53
CA LYS A 209 -14.25 23.26 -1.62
C LYS A 209 -13.41 22.78 -0.43
N ILE A 210 -13.60 21.52 -0.04
CA ILE A 210 -12.79 20.90 1.01
C ILE A 210 -11.46 20.43 0.44
N GLY A 211 -11.48 19.85 -0.75
CA GLY A 211 -10.29 19.31 -1.39
C GLY A 211 -10.06 17.84 -1.02
N PRO A 212 -8.94 17.26 -1.47
CA PRO A 212 -8.64 15.86 -1.22
C PRO A 212 -8.32 15.61 0.25
N SER A 213 -8.54 14.37 0.69
CA SER A 213 -8.12 13.92 2.02
C SER A 213 -6.59 14.05 2.15
N PRO A 214 -6.07 14.61 3.25
CA PRO A 214 -4.63 14.65 3.51
C PRO A 214 -4.09 13.26 3.88
N PHE A 215 -4.96 12.37 4.36
CA PHE A 215 -4.68 10.96 4.63
C PHE A 215 -5.20 10.08 3.49
N GLU A 216 -4.80 8.81 3.51
CA GLU A 216 -5.20 7.72 2.62
C GLU A 216 -4.74 7.86 1.16
N GLY A 217 -3.88 8.84 0.88
CA GLY A 217 -3.24 9.00 -0.42
C GLY A 217 -2.15 7.96 -0.69
N PHE A 218 -1.45 8.16 -1.81
CA PHE A 218 -0.47 7.23 -2.33
C PHE A 218 0.94 7.84 -2.35
N GLN A 219 1.94 7.01 -2.08
CA GLN A 219 3.35 7.30 -2.33
C GLN A 219 3.84 6.33 -3.39
N VAL A 220 4.45 6.83 -4.46
CA VAL A 220 4.87 5.99 -5.59
C VAL A 220 6.35 6.18 -5.85
N GLY A 221 7.08 5.08 -5.95
CA GLY A 221 8.51 5.09 -6.20
C GLY A 221 9.26 3.97 -5.49
N GLY A 222 10.43 3.66 -6.02
CA GLY A 222 11.42 2.73 -5.52
C GLY A 222 10.91 1.36 -5.08
N SER A 223 11.40 0.92 -3.93
CA SER A 223 11.30 -0.47 -3.49
C SER A 223 9.93 -0.79 -2.85
N GLY A 224 9.16 0.24 -2.51
CA GLY A 224 7.98 0.11 -1.66
C GLY A 224 8.30 -0.17 -0.19
N MET A 225 9.59 -0.23 0.15
CA MET A 225 10.11 -0.38 1.51
C MET A 225 10.69 0.94 2.01
N THR A 226 9.88 1.99 1.93
CA THR A 226 10.24 3.30 2.48
C THR A 226 9.91 3.34 3.96
N GLY A 227 10.90 3.02 4.81
CA GLY A 227 10.78 3.17 6.26
C GLY A 227 9.55 2.51 6.88
N TYR A 228 9.09 3.06 8.00
CA TYR A 228 7.85 2.64 8.66
C TYR A 228 6.69 3.22 7.85
N GLN A 229 5.78 2.36 7.40
CA GLN A 229 4.56 2.84 6.75
C GLN A 229 3.81 3.74 7.73
N MET A 230 3.81 5.05 7.45
CA MET A 230 2.90 5.97 8.12
C MET A 230 1.48 5.50 7.81
N TYR A 231 0.78 5.03 8.84
CA TYR A 231 -0.65 4.75 8.73
C TYR A 231 -1.36 5.99 8.17
N GLY A 232 -2.12 5.84 7.09
CA GLY A 232 -2.70 6.97 6.36
C GLY A 232 -1.97 7.32 5.06
N THR A 233 -1.00 6.54 4.61
CA THR A 233 -0.49 6.58 3.23
C THR A 233 -0.22 5.18 2.72
N GLU A 234 -0.56 4.91 1.46
CA GLU A 234 -0.29 3.63 0.82
C GLU A 234 0.92 3.75 -0.11
N VAL A 235 1.96 2.97 0.16
CA VAL A 235 3.19 2.96 -0.65
C VAL A 235 3.04 1.97 -1.79
N VAL A 236 3.36 2.41 -3.01
CA VAL A 236 3.36 1.63 -4.24
C VAL A 236 4.79 1.65 -4.79
N ALA A 237 5.44 0.49 -4.74
CA ALA A 237 6.77 0.32 -5.31
C ALA A 237 6.76 0.61 -6.82
N LEU A 238 7.78 1.30 -7.34
CA LEU A 238 8.07 1.41 -8.77
C LEU A 238 9.58 1.36 -8.97
N ARG A 239 10.07 0.22 -9.46
CA ARG A 239 11.50 -0.08 -9.54
C ARG A 239 12.16 0.74 -10.65
N GLY A 240 13.45 1.03 -10.47
CA GLY A 240 14.24 1.88 -11.37
C GLY A 240 14.08 3.39 -11.15
N TYR A 241 13.21 3.80 -10.22
CA TYR A 241 13.11 5.15 -9.70
C TYR A 241 13.44 5.16 -8.21
N GLU A 242 13.84 6.30 -7.68
CA GLU A 242 14.02 6.45 -6.23
C GLU A 242 12.68 6.34 -5.48
N ASP A 243 12.79 6.06 -4.20
CA ASP A 243 11.65 6.03 -3.29
C ASP A 243 10.95 7.39 -3.24
N GLN A 244 9.61 7.39 -3.29
CA GLN A 244 8.78 8.59 -3.36
C GLN A 244 9.11 9.55 -4.53
N ALA A 245 9.79 9.08 -5.58
CA ALA A 245 10.25 9.94 -6.67
C ALA A 245 9.11 10.70 -7.40
N PHE A 246 7.90 10.14 -7.39
CA PHE A 246 6.71 10.73 -8.03
C PHE A 246 5.95 11.68 -7.12
N ASN A 247 6.28 11.70 -5.83
CA ASN A 247 5.73 12.68 -4.91
C ASN A 247 6.39 14.02 -5.22
N ASP A 248 5.59 15.10 -5.24
CA ASP A 248 6.12 16.46 -5.43
C ASP A 248 7.11 16.77 -4.31
N ALA A 249 8.41 16.73 -4.63
CA ALA A 249 9.47 16.83 -3.64
C ALA A 249 9.52 18.19 -2.93
N LEU A 250 8.95 19.23 -3.54
CA LEU A 250 8.85 20.57 -2.94
C LEU A 250 7.67 20.68 -1.98
N LYS A 251 6.58 19.92 -2.23
CA LYS A 251 5.36 19.98 -1.41
C LYS A 251 5.21 18.80 -0.44
N GLN A 252 5.98 17.73 -0.64
CA GLN A 252 5.98 16.47 0.13
C GLN A 252 4.58 15.91 0.39
N ARG A 253 3.68 16.05 -0.59
CA ARG A 253 2.27 15.63 -0.45
C ARG A 253 2.09 14.19 -0.92
N ASN A 254 1.13 13.52 -0.30
CA ASN A 254 0.58 12.28 -0.83
C ASN A 254 -0.15 12.55 -2.15
N LEU A 255 -0.10 11.58 -3.06
CA LEU A 255 -0.74 11.63 -4.37
C LEU A 255 -2.15 11.06 -4.28
N ASN A 256 -3.06 11.54 -5.11
CA ASN A 256 -4.45 11.09 -5.08
C ASN A 256 -4.71 9.94 -6.05
N MET A 257 -3.89 9.80 -7.10
CA MET A 257 -4.08 8.76 -8.10
C MET A 257 -2.75 8.19 -8.54
N TYR A 258 -2.75 6.92 -8.93
CA TYR A 258 -1.61 6.30 -9.57
C TYR A 258 -2.07 5.23 -10.56
N VAL A 259 -1.20 4.96 -11.53
CA VAL A 259 -1.24 3.77 -12.37
C VAL A 259 0.13 3.11 -12.35
N LYS A 260 0.13 1.79 -12.35
CA LYS A 260 1.34 0.97 -12.47
C LYS A 260 1.03 -0.24 -13.33
N TYR A 261 1.85 -0.46 -14.34
CA TYR A 261 1.88 -1.63 -15.18
C TYR A 261 3.21 -2.35 -14.98
N THR A 262 3.17 -3.68 -14.99
CA THR A 262 4.34 -4.51 -14.74
C THR A 262 4.29 -5.70 -15.66
N MET A 263 5.41 -5.98 -16.29
CA MET A 263 5.63 -7.20 -17.05
C MET A 263 6.89 -7.84 -16.52
N GLU A 264 6.80 -9.08 -16.04
CA GLU A 264 7.96 -9.83 -15.58
C GLU A 264 8.06 -11.14 -16.36
N LEU A 265 9.26 -11.44 -16.84
CA LEU A 265 9.63 -12.74 -17.33
C LEU A 265 10.41 -13.45 -16.24
N ARG A 266 9.85 -14.52 -15.70
CA ARG A 266 10.39 -15.22 -14.52
C ARG A 266 10.90 -16.59 -14.92
N PHE A 267 12.05 -16.99 -14.38
CA PHE A 267 12.67 -18.29 -14.60
C PHE A 267 13.04 -18.95 -13.27
N PRO A 268 12.52 -20.15 -12.95
CA PRO A 268 12.78 -20.81 -11.69
C PRO A 268 14.15 -21.49 -11.71
N LEU A 269 14.98 -21.17 -10.72
CA LEU A 269 16.28 -21.81 -10.49
C LEU A 269 16.10 -23.06 -9.63
N THR A 270 15.35 -22.94 -8.54
CA THR A 270 14.94 -24.05 -7.67
C THR A 270 13.54 -23.78 -7.12
N LEU A 271 12.70 -24.82 -7.04
CA LEU A 271 11.35 -24.74 -6.45
C LEU A 271 11.21 -25.75 -5.30
N GLN A 272 12.29 -25.96 -4.55
CA GLN A 272 12.28 -26.86 -3.41
C GLN A 272 11.48 -26.27 -2.24
N GLN A 273 10.91 -27.13 -1.41
CA GLN A 273 10.12 -26.71 -0.24
C GLN A 273 10.95 -25.94 0.80
N SER A 274 12.25 -26.22 0.89
CA SER A 274 13.19 -25.52 1.78
C SER A 274 13.56 -24.13 1.27
N ALA A 275 13.62 -23.93 -0.05
CA ALA A 275 13.94 -22.67 -0.70
C ALA A 275 13.43 -22.66 -2.15
N SER A 276 12.54 -21.72 -2.46
CA SER A 276 12.09 -21.48 -3.82
C SER A 276 12.76 -20.22 -4.36
N ILE A 277 13.64 -20.36 -5.34
CA ILE A 277 14.45 -19.28 -5.90
C ILE A 277 14.17 -19.16 -7.40
N TYR A 278 13.91 -17.95 -7.87
CA TYR A 278 13.76 -17.65 -9.29
C TYR A 278 14.43 -16.32 -9.66
N GLY A 279 14.97 -16.28 -10.87
CA GLY A 279 15.40 -15.04 -11.51
C GLY A 279 14.23 -14.41 -12.27
N LEU A 280 14.27 -13.10 -12.45
CA LEU A 280 13.29 -12.38 -13.26
C LEU A 280 13.93 -11.22 -14.02
N GLY A 281 13.46 -11.01 -15.25
CA GLY A 281 13.60 -9.73 -15.97
C GLY A 281 12.27 -9.00 -15.91
N PHE A 282 12.29 -7.68 -15.73
CA PHE A 282 11.06 -6.90 -15.61
C PHE A 282 11.08 -5.64 -16.46
N LEU A 283 9.90 -5.26 -16.93
CA LEU A 283 9.55 -3.92 -17.40
C LEU A 283 8.47 -3.37 -16.48
N GLU A 284 8.64 -2.15 -15.99
CA GLU A 284 7.62 -1.42 -15.27
C GLU A 284 7.31 -0.11 -15.97
N ALA A 285 6.05 0.30 -15.89
CA ALA A 285 5.62 1.62 -16.33
C ALA A 285 4.62 2.17 -15.33
N GLY A 286 4.85 3.37 -14.80
CA GLY A 286 3.96 3.93 -13.81
C GLY A 286 4.03 5.45 -13.75
N ASN A 287 2.97 6.04 -13.19
CA ASN A 287 2.93 7.46 -12.87
C ASN A 287 1.88 7.71 -11.80
N ALA A 288 1.96 8.86 -11.15
CA ALA A 288 1.05 9.26 -10.10
C ALA A 288 0.80 10.77 -10.11
N TRP A 289 -0.39 11.17 -9.65
CA TRP A 289 -0.88 12.53 -9.78
C TRP A 289 -1.57 13.00 -8.50
N TYR A 290 -1.38 14.28 -8.19
CA TYR A 290 -2.14 14.97 -7.15
C TYR A 290 -3.46 15.53 -7.71
N ASP A 291 -3.41 16.23 -8.84
CA ASP A 291 -4.58 16.88 -9.45
C ASP A 291 -5.39 15.90 -10.31
N HIS A 292 -6.68 15.75 -10.02
CA HIS A 292 -7.60 14.90 -10.80
C HIS A 292 -7.72 15.29 -12.27
N SER A 293 -7.56 16.57 -12.59
CA SER A 293 -7.64 17.06 -13.98
C SER A 293 -6.43 16.66 -14.84
N LYS A 294 -5.29 16.32 -14.23
CA LYS A 294 -4.07 15.93 -14.94
C LYS A 294 -3.92 14.42 -15.10
N PHE A 295 -4.88 13.65 -14.62
CA PHE A 295 -4.83 12.19 -14.67
C PHE A 295 -4.83 11.70 -16.11
N ASN A 296 -3.76 11.00 -16.50
CA ASN A 296 -3.66 10.35 -17.80
C ASN A 296 -3.00 8.97 -17.65
N PRO A 297 -3.76 7.87 -17.74
CA PRO A 297 -3.25 6.52 -17.48
C PRO A 297 -2.23 6.01 -18.52
N PHE A 298 -2.05 6.73 -19.64
CA PHE A 298 -1.09 6.39 -20.70
C PHE A 298 0.20 7.21 -20.60
N SER A 299 0.21 8.30 -19.83
CA SER A 299 1.40 9.13 -19.61
C SER A 299 2.22 8.52 -18.47
N VAL A 300 3.04 7.51 -18.78
CA VAL A 300 3.78 6.72 -17.80
C VAL A 300 5.29 6.82 -17.97
N TYR A 301 5.99 6.75 -16.84
CA TYR A 301 7.45 6.67 -16.76
C TYR A 301 7.85 5.20 -16.74
N ARG A 302 8.84 4.83 -17.55
CA ARG A 302 9.19 3.45 -17.84
C ARG A 302 10.54 3.10 -17.23
N SER A 303 10.64 1.86 -16.77
CA SER A 303 11.87 1.27 -16.29
C SER A 303 11.98 -0.18 -16.72
N ALA A 304 13.22 -0.67 -16.79
CA ALA A 304 13.52 -2.07 -16.99
C ALA A 304 14.57 -2.53 -16.01
N GLY A 305 14.61 -3.83 -15.73
CA GLY A 305 15.62 -4.35 -14.84
C GLY A 305 15.64 -5.86 -14.76
N VAL A 306 16.51 -6.34 -13.89
CA VAL A 306 16.66 -7.76 -13.58
C VAL A 306 16.69 -7.93 -12.07
N GLY A 307 16.26 -9.09 -11.61
CA GLY A 307 16.21 -9.36 -10.19
C GLY A 307 16.21 -10.84 -9.87
N ILE A 308 16.43 -11.12 -8.60
CA ILE A 308 16.36 -12.46 -8.02
C ILE A 308 15.36 -12.41 -6.87
N ARG A 309 14.62 -13.51 -6.71
CA ARG A 309 13.67 -13.74 -5.62
C ARG A 309 13.96 -15.07 -4.98
N ALA A 310 14.01 -15.08 -3.66
CA ALA A 310 14.13 -16.27 -2.83
C ALA A 310 13.02 -16.26 -1.80
N PHE A 311 12.17 -17.29 -1.81
CA PHE A 311 11.20 -17.53 -0.76
C PHE A 311 11.76 -18.59 0.18
N LEU A 312 11.95 -18.19 1.43
CA LEU A 312 12.42 -19.06 2.51
C LEU A 312 11.27 -19.21 3.52
N PRO A 313 10.84 -20.44 3.87
CA PRO A 313 9.69 -20.65 4.75
C PRO A 313 9.72 -19.88 6.07
N MET A 314 10.91 -19.63 6.63
CA MET A 314 11.08 -18.90 7.90
C MET A 314 11.25 -17.38 7.74
N PHE A 315 11.80 -16.92 6.62
CA PHE A 315 12.15 -15.50 6.41
C PHE A 315 11.20 -14.77 5.46
N GLY A 316 10.30 -15.50 4.81
CA GLY A 316 9.41 -14.96 3.79
C GLY A 316 10.11 -14.73 2.46
N LEU A 317 9.62 -13.77 1.69
CA LEU A 317 10.15 -13.41 0.39
C LEU A 317 11.29 -12.39 0.55
N LEU A 318 12.44 -12.76 0.03
CA LEU A 318 13.62 -11.92 -0.12
C LEU A 318 13.87 -11.68 -1.60
N GLY A 319 14.28 -10.47 -1.95
CA GLY A 319 14.54 -10.09 -3.31
C GLY A 319 15.54 -8.96 -3.44
N ILE A 320 16.30 -9.01 -4.54
CA ILE A 320 17.18 -7.94 -4.96
C ILE A 320 16.85 -7.68 -6.43
N ASP A 321 16.54 -6.42 -6.74
CA ASP A 321 16.34 -5.96 -8.10
C ASP A 321 17.34 -4.86 -8.42
N TRP A 322 17.88 -4.90 -9.62
CA TRP A 322 18.50 -3.75 -10.24
C TRP A 322 17.58 -3.25 -11.35
N GLY A 323 17.13 -2.02 -11.24
CA GLY A 323 16.25 -1.38 -12.22
C GLY A 323 16.85 -0.09 -12.75
N TYR A 324 16.57 0.22 -14.01
CA TYR A 324 16.98 1.45 -14.67
C TYR A 324 15.74 2.19 -15.18
N GLY A 325 15.48 3.38 -14.65
CA GLY A 325 14.45 4.29 -15.15
C GLY A 325 14.91 5.01 -16.41
N PHE A 326 14.17 4.87 -17.52
CA PHE A 326 14.52 5.48 -18.80
C PHE A 326 14.11 6.95 -18.89
N ASP A 327 12.95 7.27 -18.32
CA ASP A 327 12.37 8.60 -18.42
C ASP A 327 12.89 9.47 -17.27
N LYS A 328 13.37 10.67 -17.59
CA LYS A 328 13.93 11.61 -16.61
C LYS A 328 12.82 12.14 -15.71
N LEU A 329 13.00 11.97 -14.41
CA LEU A 329 12.15 12.57 -13.39
C LEU A 329 13.03 13.44 -12.50
N THR A 330 12.83 14.75 -12.54
CA THR A 330 13.70 15.70 -11.85
C THR A 330 13.19 15.93 -10.43
N GLY A 331 14.01 15.57 -9.45
CA GLY A 331 13.82 15.91 -8.05
C GLY A 331 14.85 16.93 -7.54
N PRO A 332 14.85 17.23 -6.23
CA PRO A 332 15.78 18.17 -5.61
C PRO A 332 17.24 17.73 -5.75
N SER A 333 17.48 16.42 -5.78
CA SER A 333 18.81 15.80 -5.90
C SER A 333 19.22 15.51 -7.36
N GLY A 334 18.45 15.98 -8.35
CA GLY A 334 18.70 15.74 -9.77
C GLY A 334 17.79 14.67 -10.38
N ASN A 335 18.31 13.86 -11.30
CA ASN A 335 17.52 12.85 -11.98
C ASN A 335 17.28 11.62 -11.09
N LEU A 336 16.02 11.41 -10.70
CA LEU A 336 15.52 10.33 -9.86
C LEU A 336 15.34 9.00 -10.62
N GLY A 337 15.46 9.02 -11.96
CA GLY A 337 15.43 7.84 -12.83
C GLY A 337 16.82 7.50 -13.36
N LYS A 338 17.48 6.51 -12.75
CA LYS A 338 18.79 5.94 -13.15
C LYS A 338 18.88 4.48 -12.66
N GLY A 339 20.05 3.85 -12.78
CA GLY A 339 20.30 2.53 -12.20
C GLY A 339 20.16 2.58 -10.68
N GLN A 340 19.17 1.86 -10.14
CA GLN A 340 18.83 1.81 -8.72
C GLN A 340 18.76 0.35 -8.27
N PHE A 341 19.30 0.07 -7.09
CA PHE A 341 19.14 -1.22 -6.43
C PHE A 341 17.96 -1.16 -5.46
N HIS A 342 17.05 -2.11 -5.59
CA HIS A 342 15.87 -2.24 -4.73
C HIS A 342 15.97 -3.57 -3.98
N PHE A 343 15.80 -3.49 -2.67
CA PHE A 343 15.71 -4.66 -1.81
C PHE A 343 14.24 -4.89 -1.49
N VAL A 344 13.82 -6.15 -1.57
CA VAL A 344 12.46 -6.58 -1.18
C VAL A 344 12.62 -7.56 -0.04
N ILE A 345 12.02 -7.22 1.10
CA ILE A 345 11.99 -8.05 2.29
C ILE A 345 10.55 -8.01 2.76
N GLY A 346 9.89 -9.16 2.76
CA GLY A 346 8.49 -9.23 3.17
C GLY A 346 8.13 -10.59 3.75
N GLN A 347 7.54 -10.54 4.93
CA GLN A 347 6.62 -11.59 5.37
C GLN A 347 5.32 -11.34 4.59
N GLN A 348 5.03 -12.16 3.58
CA GLN A 348 3.72 -12.16 2.94
C GLN A 348 2.74 -12.68 4.00
N PHE A 349 1.93 -11.80 4.59
CA PHE A 349 0.82 -12.17 5.46
C PHE A 349 -0.44 -12.46 4.64
#